data_AF-A0A933HWU2-F1
#
_entry.id   AF-A0A933HWU2-F1
#
_cell.length_a   1.000
_cell.length_b   1.000
_cell.length_c   1.000
_cell.angle_alpha   90.00
_cell.angle_beta   90.00
_cell.angle_gamma   90.00
#
_symmetry.space_group_name_H-M   'P 1'
#
loop_
_entity.id
_entity.type
_entity.pdbx_description
1 polymer ?
#
loop_
_entity_poly.entity_id
_entity_poly.type
_entity_poly.pdbx_seq_one_letter_code
_entity_poly.pdbx_strand_id
1 'polypeptide(L)'
;MREDTVPEGQYDFEPLSREIVVNRLRDADDPCRAAAKTARDIILPALKATLPAQEPRITAYQVCRGVTTGILAISKDVPETALAILEMTAEIAAEGSLEPADLMTWAMEGIASVMYLAGPEIRSAVHSAIEGRFMGAGAIFSDLCRKHAH
;
A
#
# COMPACT_ATOMS: atom_id res chain seq x y z
N MET A 1 11.85 -19.02 -6.15
CA MET A 1 12.08 -17.97 -5.14
C MET A 1 13.19 -17.08 -5.66
N ARG A 2 12.87 -15.93 -6.26
CA ARG A 2 13.87 -14.87 -6.38
C ARG A 2 13.81 -14.14 -5.04
N GLU A 3 14.92 -14.09 -4.32
CA GLU A 3 15.08 -13.09 -3.26
C GLU A 3 15.02 -11.74 -3.97
N ASP A 4 13.95 -10.98 -3.72
CA ASP A 4 13.88 -9.57 -4.09
C ASP A 4 14.88 -8.83 -3.21
N THR A 5 16.17 -8.99 -3.50
CA THR A 5 17.23 -8.26 -2.80
C THR A 5 17.10 -6.79 -3.19
N VAL A 6 16.73 -5.96 -2.21
CA VAL A 6 16.73 -4.51 -2.37
C VAL A 6 18.12 -4.05 -2.82
N PRO A 7 18.25 -3.26 -3.90
CA PRO A 7 19.54 -2.80 -4.40
C PRO A 7 20.38 -2.13 -3.28
N GLU A 8 21.70 -2.28 -3.33
CA GLU A 8 22.58 -1.65 -2.34
C GLU A 8 22.27 -0.14 -2.21
N GLY A 9 22.03 0.30 -0.98
CA GLY A 9 21.70 1.70 -0.65
C GLY A 9 20.20 2.02 -0.61
N GLN A 10 19.31 1.11 -1.02
CA GLN A 10 17.86 1.27 -0.85
C GLN A 10 17.36 0.66 0.46
N TYR A 11 16.27 1.22 0.96
CA TYR A 11 15.62 0.78 2.19
C TYR A 11 14.44 -0.12 1.85
N ASP A 12 14.34 -1.28 2.48
CA ASP A 12 13.16 -2.15 2.35
C ASP A 12 12.13 -1.80 3.42
N PHE A 13 11.10 -1.05 3.04
CA PHE A 13 10.02 -0.69 3.98
C PHE A 13 8.92 -1.76 4.08
N GLU A 14 8.90 -2.79 3.23
CA GLU A 14 7.84 -3.79 3.23
C GLU A 14 7.84 -4.63 4.52
N PRO A 15 8.96 -5.27 4.96
CA PRO A 15 9.00 -6.06 6.17
C PRO A 15 8.62 -5.25 7.41
N LEU A 16 9.17 -4.03 7.53
CA LEU A 16 8.89 -3.12 8.64
C LEU A 16 7.39 -2.77 8.71
N SER A 17 6.81 -2.34 7.59
CA SER A 17 5.40 -1.94 7.53
C SER A 17 4.48 -3.11 7.86
N ARG A 18 4.78 -4.30 7.33
CA ARG A 18 4.06 -5.55 7.63
C ARG A 18 4.12 -5.89 9.11
N GLU A 19 5.30 -5.86 9.72
CA GLU A 19 5.48 -6.19 11.14
C GLU A 19 4.74 -5.24 12.06
N ILE A 20 4.74 -3.94 11.76
CA ILE A 20 3.98 -2.95 12.53
C ILE A 20 2.48 -3.29 12.50
N VAL A 21 1.94 -3.58 11.31
CA VAL A 21 0.53 -3.95 11.15
C VAL A 21 0.19 -5.23 11.92
N VAL A 22 0.97 -6.30 11.72
CA VAL A 22 0.71 -7.61 12.33
C VAL A 22 0.75 -7.53 13.86
N ASN A 23 1.69 -6.77 14.42
CA ASN A 23 1.90 -6.71 15.87
C ASN A 23 0.97 -5.71 16.57
N ARG A 24 0.52 -4.65 15.90
CA ARG A 24 -0.27 -3.59 16.54
C ARG A 24 -1.75 -3.65 16.25
N LEU A 25 -2.15 -4.22 15.11
CA LEU A 25 -3.52 -4.04 14.60
C LEU A 25 -4.40 -5.30 14.69
N ARG A 26 -3.87 -6.41 15.20
CA ARG A 26 -4.66 -7.65 15.37
C ARG A 26 -5.92 -7.43 16.20
N ASP A 27 -5.77 -6.72 17.32
CA ASP A 27 -6.81 -6.47 18.33
C ASP A 27 -7.27 -5.01 18.37
N ALA A 28 -6.96 -4.22 17.34
CA ALA A 28 -7.42 -2.84 17.24
C ALA A 28 -8.92 -2.78 16.92
N ASP A 29 -9.61 -1.77 17.45
CA ASP A 29 -11.05 -1.53 17.22
C ASP A 29 -11.36 -1.25 15.74
N ASP A 30 -10.51 -0.45 15.08
CA ASP A 30 -10.57 -0.14 13.65
C ASP A 30 -9.21 -0.40 12.98
N PRO A 31 -8.92 -1.67 12.65
CA PRO A 31 -7.63 -2.05 12.11
C PRO A 31 -7.39 -1.50 10.70
N CYS A 32 -8.44 -1.27 9.91
CA CYS A 32 -8.34 -0.79 8.54
C CYS A 32 -7.89 0.67 8.51
N ARG A 33 -8.56 1.56 9.27
CA ARG A 33 -8.12 2.96 9.38
C ARG A 33 -6.77 3.08 10.07
N ALA A 34 -6.50 2.25 11.08
CA ALA A 34 -5.21 2.25 11.77
C ALA A 34 -4.05 1.79 10.86
N ALA A 35 -4.29 0.83 9.97
CA ALA A 35 -3.31 0.37 8.98
C ALA A 35 -3.00 1.47 7.97
N ALA A 36 -4.03 2.18 7.55
CA ALA A 36 -3.90 3.29 6.64
C ALA A 36 -3.10 4.44 7.31
N LYS A 37 -3.43 4.81 8.55
CA LYS A 37 -2.62 5.77 9.34
C LYS A 37 -1.17 5.30 9.50
N THR A 38 -0.96 4.00 9.70
CA THR A 38 0.39 3.41 9.75
C THR A 38 1.15 3.64 8.45
N ALA A 39 0.50 3.47 7.29
CA ALA A 39 1.12 3.76 6.00
C ALA A 39 1.57 5.23 5.90
N ARG A 40 0.70 6.18 6.28
CA ARG A 40 1.03 7.61 6.34
C ARG A 40 2.23 7.89 7.25
N ASP A 41 2.17 7.36 8.48
CA ASP A 41 3.17 7.61 9.51
C ASP A 41 4.53 6.96 9.18
N ILE A 42 4.59 6.03 8.22
CA ILE A 42 5.84 5.50 7.67
C ILE A 42 6.27 6.27 6.42
N ILE A 43 5.38 6.50 5.45
CA ILE A 43 5.71 7.15 4.17
C ILE A 43 6.29 8.54 4.39
N LEU A 44 5.65 9.39 5.20
CA LEU A 44 6.09 10.77 5.38
C LEU A 44 7.53 10.89 5.94
N PRO A 45 7.90 10.23 7.05
CA PRO A 45 9.28 10.27 7.51
C PRO A 45 10.23 9.50 6.59
N ALA A 46 9.80 8.40 5.98
CA ALA A 46 10.63 7.63 5.05
C ALA A 46 11.04 8.47 3.83
N LEU A 47 10.10 9.18 3.20
CA LEU A 47 10.39 10.09 2.10
C LEU A 47 11.47 11.10 2.48
N LYS A 48 11.34 11.75 3.64
CA LYS A 48 12.33 12.73 4.12
C LYS A 48 13.70 12.11 4.38
N ALA A 49 13.74 10.88 4.88
CA ALA A 49 14.97 10.18 5.24
C ALA A 49 15.69 9.57 4.03
N THR A 50 14.97 9.19 2.98
CA THR A 50 15.52 8.37 1.88
C THR A 50 15.61 9.07 0.54
N LEU A 51 15.08 10.29 0.38
CA LEU A 51 15.12 11.08 -0.87
C LEU A 51 16.48 11.06 -1.61
N PRO A 52 17.66 11.13 -0.94
CA PRO A 52 18.95 11.06 -1.64
C PRO A 52 19.31 9.68 -2.23
N ALA A 53 18.66 8.62 -1.75
CA ALA A 53 19.03 7.22 -2.00
C ALA A 53 17.91 6.39 -2.66
N GLN A 54 16.66 6.86 -2.62
CA GLN A 54 15.50 6.08 -3.07
C GLN A 54 14.42 6.98 -3.65
N GLU A 55 13.88 6.57 -4.80
CA GLU A 55 12.74 7.26 -5.43
C GLU A 55 11.50 7.19 -4.52
N PRO A 56 10.72 8.29 -4.40
CA PRO A 56 9.48 8.32 -3.63
C PRO A 56 8.50 7.19 -3.95
N ARG A 57 8.42 6.81 -5.24
CA ARG A 57 7.62 5.68 -5.72
C ARG A 57 7.94 4.38 -5.00
N ILE A 58 9.22 4.05 -4.85
CA ILE A 58 9.67 2.79 -4.24
C ILE A 58 9.21 2.75 -2.77
N THR A 59 9.39 3.85 -2.04
CA THR A 59 8.95 3.98 -0.65
C THR A 59 7.44 3.80 -0.52
N ALA A 60 6.64 4.53 -1.29
CA ALA A 60 5.18 4.43 -1.24
C ALA A 60 4.68 3.02 -1.58
N TYR A 61 5.22 2.44 -2.67
CA TYR A 61 4.92 1.08 -3.10
C TYR A 61 5.19 0.04 -2.00
N GLN A 62 6.41 0.05 -1.44
CA GLN A 62 6.83 -0.92 -0.42
C GLN A 62 6.02 -0.81 0.87
N VAL A 63 5.74 0.42 1.32
CA VAL A 63 4.92 0.64 2.52
C VAL A 63 3.51 0.13 2.30
N CYS A 64 2.85 0.51 1.21
CA CYS A 64 1.49 0.07 0.92
C CYS A 64 1.42 -1.45 0.73
N ARG A 65 2.38 -2.06 0.03
CA ARG A 65 2.52 -3.51 -0.09
C ARG A 65 2.66 -4.19 1.27
N GLY A 66 3.55 -3.69 2.14
CA GLY A 66 3.77 -4.23 3.48
C GLY A 66 2.54 -4.10 4.37
N VAL A 67 1.87 -2.95 4.36
CA VAL A 67 0.63 -2.71 5.11
C VAL A 67 -0.49 -3.65 4.66
N THR A 68 -0.74 -3.76 3.35
CA THR A 68 -1.76 -4.66 2.80
C THR A 68 -1.43 -6.12 3.08
N THR A 69 -0.16 -6.52 2.97
CA THR A 69 0.29 -7.88 3.33
C THR A 69 0.05 -8.16 4.81
N GLY A 70 0.31 -7.18 5.69
CA GLY A 70 0.06 -7.31 7.12
C GLY A 70 -1.42 -7.50 7.41
N ILE A 71 -2.30 -6.71 6.80
CA ILE A 71 -3.76 -6.81 6.94
C ILE A 71 -4.27 -8.17 6.48
N LEU A 72 -3.77 -8.67 5.35
CA LEU A 72 -4.07 -10.01 4.87
C LEU A 72 -3.64 -11.09 5.89
N ALA A 73 -2.44 -10.95 6.48
CA ALA A 73 -1.90 -11.90 7.45
C ALA A 73 -2.65 -11.93 8.78
N ILE A 74 -3.31 -10.84 9.17
CA ILE A 74 -4.19 -10.80 10.36
C ILE A 74 -5.68 -10.96 10.00
N SER A 75 -5.98 -11.36 8.77
CA SER A 75 -7.33 -11.67 8.26
C SER A 75 -8.34 -10.55 8.49
N LYS A 76 -7.91 -9.29 8.29
CA LYS A 76 -8.79 -8.11 8.34
C LYS A 76 -9.24 -7.70 6.93
N ASP A 77 -10.16 -6.74 6.85
CA ASP A 77 -10.81 -6.32 5.62
C ASP A 77 -9.84 -5.59 4.68
N VAL A 78 -9.41 -6.30 3.63
CA VAL A 78 -8.49 -5.77 2.61
C VAL A 78 -9.15 -4.70 1.73
N PRO A 79 -10.38 -4.86 1.20
CA PRO A 79 -11.09 -3.79 0.50
C PRO A 79 -11.18 -2.48 1.28
N GLU A 80 -11.62 -2.52 2.54
CA GLU A 80 -11.75 -1.32 3.38
C GLU A 80 -10.38 -0.69 3.66
N THR A 81 -9.36 -1.52 3.92
CA THR A 81 -7.98 -1.04 4.09
C THR A 81 -7.47 -0.34 2.84
N ALA A 82 -7.71 -0.91 1.65
CA ALA A 82 -7.27 -0.32 0.39
C ALA A 82 -7.90 1.06 0.18
N LEU A 83 -9.19 1.21 0.45
CA LEU A 83 -9.87 2.51 0.41
C LEU A 83 -9.25 3.50 1.39
N ALA A 84 -9.11 3.09 2.66
CA ALA A 84 -8.55 3.94 3.69
C ALA A 84 -7.13 4.42 3.32
N ILE A 85 -6.28 3.57 2.76
CA ILE A 85 -4.94 3.95 2.28
C ILE A 85 -5.03 5.00 1.17
N LEU A 86 -5.85 4.75 0.14
CA LEU A 86 -5.98 5.65 -1.01
C LEU A 86 -6.60 6.99 -0.63
N GLU A 87 -7.46 7.05 0.39
CA GLU A 87 -8.04 8.31 0.87
C GLU A 87 -6.99 9.26 1.47
N MET A 88 -5.93 8.76 2.09
CA MET A 88 -4.88 9.64 2.65
C MET A 88 -3.82 10.05 1.63
N THR A 89 -3.82 9.52 0.41
CA THR A 89 -2.74 9.85 -0.55
C THR A 89 -2.74 11.34 -0.88
N ALA A 90 -3.90 12.01 -0.90
CA ALA A 90 -3.96 13.45 -1.09
C ALA A 90 -3.26 14.21 0.05
N GLU A 91 -3.49 13.83 1.31
CA GLU A 91 -2.86 14.45 2.47
C GLU A 91 -1.34 14.16 2.51
N ILE A 92 -0.95 12.90 2.28
CA ILE A 92 0.45 12.50 2.25
C ILE A 92 1.19 13.23 1.11
N ALA A 93 0.58 13.36 -0.06
CA ALA A 93 1.16 14.05 -1.20
C ALA A 93 1.38 15.53 -0.90
N ALA A 94 0.39 16.19 -0.30
CA ALA A 94 0.51 17.59 0.11
C ALA A 94 1.64 17.80 1.13
N GLU A 95 1.72 16.96 2.17
CA GLU A 95 2.78 17.05 3.19
C GLU A 95 4.16 16.62 2.68
N GLY A 96 4.20 15.69 1.72
CA GLY A 96 5.41 15.15 1.10
C GLY A 96 5.92 15.97 -0.09
N SER A 97 5.21 17.02 -0.52
CA SER A 97 5.49 17.78 -1.75
C SER A 97 5.54 16.89 -3.01
N LEU A 98 4.57 15.98 -3.13
CA LEU A 98 4.39 15.07 -4.27
C LEU A 98 3.11 15.39 -5.04
N GLU A 99 3.01 14.89 -6.27
CA GLU A 99 1.75 14.93 -7.03
C GLU A 99 0.76 13.89 -6.48
N PRO A 100 -0.48 14.27 -6.10
CA PRO A 100 -1.46 13.35 -5.52
C PRO A 100 -1.80 12.14 -6.40
N ALA A 101 -1.91 12.36 -7.73
CA ALA A 101 -2.23 11.30 -8.68
C ALA A 101 -1.10 10.25 -8.78
N ASP A 102 0.15 10.70 -8.72
CA ASP A 102 1.31 9.82 -8.73
C ASP A 102 1.35 8.97 -7.46
N LEU A 103 1.20 9.60 -6.28
CA LEU A 103 1.20 8.87 -5.01
C LEU A 103 0.04 7.87 -4.92
N MET A 104 -1.14 8.24 -5.39
CA MET A 104 -2.28 7.32 -5.47
C MET A 104 -1.96 6.11 -6.34
N THR A 105 -1.32 6.32 -7.49
CA THR A 105 -0.92 5.24 -8.40
C THR A 105 0.12 4.32 -7.75
N TRP A 106 1.13 4.86 -7.07
CA TRP A 106 2.17 4.07 -6.40
C TRP A 106 1.61 3.27 -5.21
N ALA A 107 0.72 3.87 -4.43
CA ALA A 107 0.03 3.19 -3.34
C ALA A 107 -0.84 2.04 -3.88
N MET A 108 -1.59 2.30 -4.96
CA MET A 108 -2.43 1.30 -5.64
C MET A 108 -1.60 0.16 -6.25
N GLU A 109 -0.42 0.45 -6.78
CA GLU A 109 0.55 -0.55 -7.26
C GLU A 109 1.00 -1.45 -6.09
N GLY A 110 1.31 -0.87 -4.93
CA GLY A 110 1.64 -1.61 -3.71
C GLY A 110 0.52 -2.55 -3.27
N ILE A 111 -0.72 -2.08 -3.25
CA ILE A 111 -1.91 -2.88 -2.93
C ILE A 111 -2.10 -4.00 -3.96
N ALA A 112 -2.06 -3.67 -5.25
CA ALA A 112 -2.26 -4.60 -6.36
C ALA A 112 -1.24 -5.75 -6.36
N SER A 113 0.01 -5.44 -5.98
CA SER A 113 1.08 -6.44 -5.89
C SER A 113 0.82 -7.57 -4.89
N VAL A 114 -0.08 -7.38 -3.92
CA VAL A 114 -0.42 -8.39 -2.89
C VAL A 114 -1.62 -9.24 -3.32
N MET A 115 -2.39 -8.82 -4.33
CA MET A 115 -3.68 -9.42 -4.63
C MET A 115 -3.61 -10.87 -5.11
N TYR A 116 -2.46 -11.32 -5.63
CA TYR A 116 -2.28 -12.73 -5.98
C TYR A 116 -2.34 -13.65 -4.75
N LEU A 117 -1.92 -13.16 -3.56
CA LEU A 117 -1.99 -13.89 -2.30
C LEU A 117 -3.41 -13.93 -1.73
N ALA A 118 -4.18 -12.85 -1.95
CA ALA A 118 -5.53 -12.70 -1.41
C ALA A 118 -6.60 -13.50 -2.18
N GLY A 119 -6.29 -13.92 -3.41
CA GLY A 119 -7.20 -14.68 -4.26
C GLY A 119 -8.18 -13.80 -5.05
N PRO A 120 -8.91 -14.40 -6.00
CA PRO A 120 -9.72 -13.68 -6.99
C PRO A 120 -10.90 -12.93 -6.38
N GLU A 121 -11.51 -13.45 -5.31
CA GLU A 121 -12.67 -12.84 -4.66
C GLU A 121 -12.30 -11.51 -3.98
N ILE A 122 -11.24 -11.52 -3.15
CA ILE A 122 -10.75 -10.30 -2.49
C ILE A 122 -10.29 -9.28 -3.54
N ARG A 123 -9.56 -9.71 -4.57
CA ARG A 123 -9.15 -8.83 -5.66
C ARG A 123 -10.35 -8.16 -6.35
N SER A 124 -11.42 -8.91 -6.61
CA SER A 124 -12.65 -8.35 -7.19
C SER A 124 -13.34 -7.38 -6.24
N ALA A 125 -13.35 -7.67 -4.93
CA ALA A 125 -13.93 -6.79 -3.93
C ALA A 125 -13.15 -5.46 -3.81
N VAL A 126 -11.82 -5.51 -3.80
CA VAL A 126 -10.95 -4.32 -3.80
C VAL A 126 -11.20 -3.50 -5.07
N HIS A 127 -11.28 -4.14 -6.24
CA HIS A 127 -11.61 -3.47 -7.50
C HIS A 127 -12.94 -2.71 -7.40
N SER A 128 -14.02 -3.39 -6.97
CA SER A 128 -15.34 -2.78 -6.86
C SER A 128 -15.38 -1.65 -5.82
N ALA A 129 -14.67 -1.79 -4.70
CA ALA A 129 -14.53 -0.76 -3.69
C ALA A 129 -13.84 0.48 -4.27
N ILE A 130 -12.69 0.31 -4.92
CA ILE A 130 -11.92 1.40 -5.54
C ILE A 130 -12.76 2.11 -6.59
N GLU A 131 -13.41 1.38 -7.50
CA GLU A 131 -14.25 1.97 -8.55
C GLU A 131 -15.43 2.76 -7.96
N GLY A 132 -16.05 2.25 -6.91
CA GLY A 132 -17.16 2.93 -6.23
C GLY A 132 -16.74 4.21 -5.51
N ARG A 133 -15.50 4.29 -5.05
CA ARG A 133 -14.98 5.46 -4.30
C ARG A 133 -14.23 6.47 -5.18
N PHE A 134 -13.54 5.98 -6.19
CA PHE A 134 -12.66 6.71 -7.10
C PHE A 134 -12.96 6.29 -8.54
N MET A 135 -13.91 6.97 -9.18
CA MET A 135 -14.40 6.62 -10.51
C MET A 135 -13.26 6.49 -11.53
N GLY A 136 -13.21 5.36 -12.26
CA GLY A 136 -12.17 5.04 -13.24
C GLY A 136 -10.87 4.45 -12.66
N ALA A 137 -10.67 4.51 -11.34
CA ALA A 137 -9.47 3.96 -10.70
C ALA A 137 -9.51 2.42 -10.60
N GLY A 138 -10.69 1.79 -10.69
CA GLY A 138 -10.81 0.33 -10.69
C GLY A 138 -10.15 -0.29 -11.93
N ALA A 139 -10.30 0.34 -13.10
CA ALA A 139 -9.62 -0.11 -14.31
C ALA A 139 -8.08 -0.08 -14.15
N ILE A 140 -7.56 0.99 -13.57
CA ILE A 140 -6.12 1.15 -13.27
C ILE A 140 -5.66 0.05 -12.30
N PHE A 141 -6.40 -0.18 -11.22
CA PHE A 141 -6.11 -1.24 -10.27
C PHE A 141 -6.07 -2.63 -10.92
N SER A 142 -7.02 -2.92 -11.82
CA SER A 142 -7.06 -4.17 -12.57
C SER A 142 -5.84 -4.34 -13.47
N ASP A 143 -5.40 -3.28 -14.14
CA ASP A 143 -4.17 -3.28 -14.94
C ASP A 143 -2.94 -3.55 -14.10
N LEU A 144 -2.83 -2.91 -12.92
CA LEU A 144 -1.74 -3.15 -11.98
C LEU A 144 -1.75 -4.59 -11.47
N CYS A 145 -2.91 -5.14 -11.11
CA CYS A 145 -3.03 -6.54 -10.70
C CYS A 145 -2.53 -7.51 -11.79
N ARG A 146 -2.82 -7.22 -13.07
CA ARG A 146 -2.33 -8.04 -14.20
C ARG A 146 -0.81 -8.00 -14.33
N LYS A 147 -0.18 -6.85 -14.10
CA LYS A 147 1.28 -6.69 -14.16
C LYS A 147 2.01 -7.50 -13.08
N HIS A 148 1.36 -7.76 -11.94
CA HIS A 148 1.93 -8.49 -10.81
C HIS A 148 1.49 -9.96 -10.72
N ALA A 149 0.84 -10.51 -11.76
CA ALA A 149 0.26 -11.86 -11.72
C ALA A 149 1.28 -13.02 -11.90
N HIS A 150 2.51 -12.88 -11.41
CA HIS A 150 3.63 -13.81 -11.67
C HIS A 150 4.17 -14.47 -10.41
#